data_AF-A0A238U4R0-F1
#
_entry.id   AF-A0A238U4R0-F1
#
_cell.length_a   1.000
_cell.length_b   1.000
_cell.length_c   1.000
_cell.angle_alpha   90.00
_cell.angle_beta   90.00
_cell.angle_gamma   90.00
#
_symmetry.space_group_name_H-M   'P 1'
#
loop_
_entity.id
_entity.type
_entity.pdbx_description
1 polymer ?
#
loop_
_entity_poly.entity_id
_entity_poly.type
_entity_poly.pdbx_seq_one_letter_code
_entity_poly.pdbx_strand_id
1 'polypeptide(L)'
;MISSSTFACSCKWGGNFIKSSKYSEAIIKAKVIEKFWHFEDGKTLSSKESFGDYLIKTDKEYYQSIKVEVIQLIKGQEERKTFEIYGSNGVDCRESIHLFKINKVYIFGIYKTQKTEYSQPNEDENDYAIGGCSEKWLEYLPETNEVKGYIKGKNRRKKIKYSYEKLLKKIT
;
A
#
# COMPACT_ATOMS: atom_id res chain seq x y z
N MET A 1 -13.96 -30.88 13.19
CA MET A 1 -12.89 -29.90 13.41
C MET A 1 -12.74 -29.10 12.12
N ILE A 2 -13.23 -27.86 12.09
CA ILE A 2 -13.08 -27.00 10.92
C ILE A 2 -11.67 -26.43 11.01
N SER A 3 -10.74 -26.98 10.22
CA SER A 3 -9.42 -26.41 10.04
C SER A 3 -9.59 -25.17 9.18
N SER A 4 -9.70 -24.00 9.83
CA SER A 4 -9.52 -22.71 9.17
C SER A 4 -8.05 -22.60 8.79
N SER A 5 -7.73 -23.01 7.57
CA SER A 5 -6.41 -22.77 6.98
C SER A 5 -6.29 -21.27 6.73
N THR A 6 -5.82 -20.52 7.73
CA THR A 6 -5.39 -19.15 7.52
C THR A 6 -4.16 -19.20 6.64
N PHE A 7 -4.33 -18.89 5.36
CA PHE A 7 -3.21 -18.70 4.43
C PHE A 7 -2.48 -17.42 4.84
N ALA A 8 -1.67 -17.49 5.89
CA ALA A 8 -0.72 -16.45 6.18
C ALA A 8 0.37 -16.52 5.10
N CYS A 9 0.54 -15.43 4.35
CA CYS A 9 1.61 -15.36 3.37
C CYS A 9 2.98 -15.66 4.02
N SER A 10 3.61 -16.76 3.62
CA SER A 10 4.92 -17.21 4.14
C SER A 10 6.07 -16.68 3.29
N CYS A 11 6.09 -15.37 3.02
CA CYS A 11 7.15 -14.78 2.22
C CYS A 11 8.41 -14.47 3.06
N LYS A 12 9.58 -14.75 2.48
CA LYS A 12 10.85 -14.27 3.01
C LYS A 12 10.91 -12.75 2.86
N TRP A 13 11.39 -12.05 3.90
CA TRP A 13 11.50 -10.59 3.87
C TRP A 13 12.39 -10.12 2.71
N GLY A 14 11.80 -9.43 1.75
CA GLY A 14 12.44 -9.04 0.48
C GLY A 14 13.48 -7.93 0.63
N GLY A 15 13.38 -7.11 1.67
CA GLY A 15 14.36 -6.07 1.96
C GLY A 15 13.81 -4.76 2.47
N ASN A 16 14.75 -3.85 2.77
CA ASN A 16 14.50 -2.45 3.06
C ASN A 16 14.05 -1.71 1.79
N PHE A 17 13.59 -0.45 1.95
CA PHE A 17 13.02 0.33 0.87
C PHE A 17 13.98 0.56 -0.30
N ILE A 18 15.28 0.82 -0.06
CA ILE A 18 16.26 1.00 -1.14
C ILE A 18 16.45 -0.30 -1.95
N LYS A 19 16.35 -1.47 -1.31
CA LYS A 19 16.44 -2.75 -2.02
C LYS A 19 15.15 -3.06 -2.78
N SER A 20 13.99 -2.83 -2.16
CA SER A 20 12.68 -3.15 -2.72
C SER A 20 12.27 -2.20 -3.85
N SER A 21 12.74 -0.94 -3.84
CA SER A 21 12.45 0.10 -4.84
C SER A 21 12.93 -0.26 -6.25
N LYS A 22 13.99 -1.07 -6.34
CA LYS A 22 14.50 -1.58 -7.63
C LYS A 22 13.42 -2.34 -8.41
N TYR A 23 12.58 -3.07 -7.69
CA TYR A 23 11.52 -3.91 -8.24
C TYR A 23 10.13 -3.26 -8.22
N SER A 24 10.04 -1.98 -7.82
CA SER A 24 8.79 -1.24 -7.96
C SER A 24 8.67 -0.70 -9.37
N GLU A 25 7.50 -0.86 -9.97
CA GLU A 25 7.20 -0.33 -11.31
C GLU A 25 7.01 1.17 -11.27
N ALA A 26 6.32 1.68 -10.23
CA ALA A 26 6.25 3.10 -9.94
C ALA A 26 6.68 3.40 -8.50
N ILE A 27 7.31 4.55 -8.31
CA ILE A 27 7.56 5.14 -7.00
C ILE A 27 6.96 6.53 -6.98
N ILE A 28 6.07 6.79 -6.04
CA ILE A 28 5.36 8.06 -5.90
C ILE A 28 5.49 8.61 -4.49
N LYS A 29 5.55 9.93 -4.37
CA LYS A 29 5.22 10.65 -3.13
C LYS A 29 3.77 11.05 -3.23
N ALA A 30 2.93 10.58 -2.31
CA ALA A 30 1.49 10.81 -2.39
C ALA A 30 0.84 10.94 -1.01
N LYS A 31 -0.25 11.70 -0.97
CA LYS A 31 -1.11 11.88 0.21
C LYS A 31 -2.24 10.87 0.18
N VAL A 32 -2.52 10.21 1.29
CA VAL A 32 -3.72 9.37 1.42
C VAL A 32 -4.92 10.27 1.67
N ILE A 33 -5.93 10.20 0.81
CA ILE A 33 -7.12 11.06 0.89
C ILE A 33 -8.37 10.29 1.31
N GLU A 34 -8.41 8.98 1.10
CA GLU A 34 -9.58 8.15 1.42
C GLU A 34 -9.17 6.68 1.57
N LYS A 35 -9.97 5.90 2.31
CA LYS A 35 -9.90 4.44 2.30
C LYS A 35 -11.19 3.87 1.74
N PHE A 36 -11.10 2.74 1.05
CA PHE A 36 -12.25 2.03 0.52
C PHE A 36 -12.32 0.60 1.03
N TRP A 37 -13.54 0.10 1.10
CA TRP A 37 -13.88 -1.30 1.33
C TRP A 37 -14.71 -1.79 0.16
N HIS A 38 -14.19 -2.80 -0.54
CA HIS A 38 -14.83 -3.41 -1.71
C HIS A 38 -15.44 -4.75 -1.33
N PHE A 39 -16.62 -5.05 -1.88
CA PHE A 39 -17.37 -6.27 -1.62
C PHE A 39 -17.56 -7.06 -2.92
N GLU A 40 -17.74 -8.37 -2.82
CA GLU A 40 -17.91 -9.30 -3.95
C GLU A 40 -19.08 -8.94 -4.91
N ASP A 41 -20.10 -8.25 -4.40
CA ASP A 41 -21.23 -7.78 -5.20
C ASP A 41 -20.94 -6.48 -5.97
N GLY A 42 -19.68 -6.04 -5.98
CA GLY A 42 -19.22 -4.80 -6.63
C GLY A 42 -19.44 -3.54 -5.79
N LYS A 43 -20.14 -3.64 -4.65
CA LYS A 43 -20.33 -2.47 -3.77
C LYS A 43 -18.99 -1.99 -3.25
N THR A 44 -18.83 -0.67 -3.17
CA THR A 44 -17.70 -0.02 -2.49
C THR A 44 -18.23 0.94 -1.44
N LEU A 45 -17.64 0.90 -0.24
CA LEU A 45 -17.85 1.88 0.81
C LEU A 45 -16.57 2.67 1.04
N SER A 46 -16.72 3.97 1.24
CA SER A 46 -15.64 4.88 1.56
C SER A 46 -15.52 5.13 3.06
N SER A 47 -14.36 5.61 3.51
CA SER A 47 -14.12 6.06 4.90
C SER A 47 -15.00 7.23 5.34
N LYS A 48 -15.78 7.83 4.44
CA LYS A 48 -16.78 8.85 4.74
C LYS A 48 -18.15 8.26 5.06
N GLU A 49 -18.37 6.99 4.74
CA GLU A 49 -19.64 6.28 4.95
C GLU A 49 -19.59 5.41 6.21
N SER A 50 -20.76 4.98 6.71
CA SER A 50 -20.84 4.10 7.88
C SER A 50 -20.48 2.66 7.54
N PHE A 51 -19.17 2.41 7.40
CA PHE A 51 -18.63 1.07 7.17
C PHE A 51 -18.99 0.09 8.30
N GLY A 52 -18.89 0.54 9.56
CA GLY A 52 -19.16 -0.31 10.73
C GLY A 52 -20.59 -0.85 10.77
N ASP A 53 -21.59 0.02 10.56
CA ASP A 53 -22.99 -0.40 10.56
C ASP A 53 -23.30 -1.36 9.41
N TYR A 54 -22.71 -1.11 8.23
CA TYR A 54 -22.87 -1.98 7.08
C TYR A 54 -22.26 -3.36 7.32
N LEU A 55 -21.06 -3.42 7.89
CA LEU A 55 -20.39 -4.68 8.17
C LEU A 55 -21.15 -5.50 9.21
N ILE A 56 -21.60 -4.87 10.32
CA ILE A 56 -22.40 -5.54 11.36
C ILE A 56 -23.71 -6.12 10.77
N LYS A 57 -24.35 -5.38 9.86
CA LYS A 57 -25.62 -5.80 9.25
C LYS A 57 -25.47 -6.93 8.25
N THR A 58 -24.34 -7.01 7.55
CA THR A 58 -24.21 -7.87 6.37
C THR A 58 -23.28 -9.06 6.56
N ASP A 59 -22.33 -8.99 7.51
CA ASP A 59 -21.30 -10.01 7.74
C ASP A 59 -20.56 -10.44 6.46
N LYS A 60 -20.41 -9.51 5.52
CA LYS A 60 -19.77 -9.75 4.23
C LYS A 60 -18.25 -9.67 4.34
N GLU A 61 -17.57 -10.55 3.59
CA GLU A 61 -16.15 -10.40 3.32
C GLU A 61 -15.88 -9.10 2.55
N TYR A 62 -14.74 -8.48 2.82
CA TYR A 62 -14.37 -7.21 2.24
C TYR A 62 -12.87 -7.12 1.95
N TYR A 63 -12.55 -6.29 0.97
CA TYR A 63 -11.20 -6.00 0.50
C TYR A 63 -10.91 -4.51 0.63
N GLN A 64 -9.65 -4.10 0.60
CA GLN A 64 -9.27 -2.74 0.99
C GLN A 64 -8.32 -2.08 0.00
N SER A 65 -8.58 -0.81 -0.26
CA SER A 65 -7.68 0.07 -0.99
C SER A 65 -7.53 1.42 -0.28
N ILE A 66 -6.52 2.19 -0.71
CA ILE A 66 -6.40 3.61 -0.40
C ILE A 66 -6.50 4.42 -1.67
N LYS A 67 -7.28 5.51 -1.62
CA LYS A 67 -7.17 6.56 -2.62
C LYS A 67 -6.02 7.48 -2.26
N VAL A 68 -5.16 7.73 -3.23
CA VAL A 68 -4.03 8.65 -3.06
C VAL A 68 -4.12 9.83 -4.02
N GLU A 69 -3.56 10.96 -3.59
CA GLU A 69 -3.29 12.13 -4.41
C GLU A 69 -1.77 12.21 -4.63
N VAL A 70 -1.34 12.12 -5.89
CA VAL A 70 0.07 12.13 -6.27
C VAL A 70 0.62 13.54 -6.16
N ILE A 71 1.67 13.69 -5.36
CA ILE A 71 2.43 14.95 -5.21
C ILE A 71 3.64 14.95 -6.14
N GLN A 72 4.31 13.80 -6.30
CA GLN A 72 5.48 13.65 -7.14
C GLN A 72 5.63 12.21 -7.65
N LEU A 73 5.82 12.04 -8.96
CA LEU A 73 6.33 10.81 -9.55
C LEU A 73 7.86 10.78 -9.42
N ILE A 74 8.41 9.75 -8.78
CA ILE A 74 9.85 9.59 -8.52
C ILE A 74 10.48 8.60 -9.52
N LYS A 75 9.77 7.52 -9.84
CA LYS A 75 10.19 6.47 -10.79
C LYS A 75 8.95 5.88 -11.46
N GLY A 76 9.08 5.44 -12.71
CA GLY A 76 8.02 4.76 -13.46
C GLY A 76 7.22 5.70 -14.34
N GLN A 77 6.03 5.28 -14.75
CA GLN A 77 5.08 6.05 -15.55
C GLN A 77 3.72 6.06 -14.86
N GLU A 78 3.19 7.25 -14.60
CA GLU A 78 1.83 7.48 -14.12
C GLU A 78 1.48 8.95 -14.34
N GLU A 79 0.30 9.21 -14.90
CA GLU A 79 -0.16 10.57 -15.27
C GLU A 79 -1.38 11.01 -14.44
N ARG A 80 -2.11 10.06 -13.84
CA ARG A 80 -3.27 10.32 -13.00
C ARG A 80 -2.85 11.03 -11.73
N LYS A 81 -3.54 12.12 -11.41
CA LYS A 81 -3.38 12.84 -10.15
C LYS A 81 -3.89 12.06 -8.94
N THR A 82 -4.91 11.22 -9.15
CA THR A 82 -5.49 10.38 -8.10
C THR A 82 -5.81 9.00 -8.63
N PHE A 83 -5.54 7.98 -7.84
CA PHE A 83 -5.89 6.58 -8.12
C PHE A 83 -5.91 5.75 -6.84
N GLU A 84 -6.36 4.51 -6.94
CA GLU A 84 -6.41 3.56 -5.82
C GLU A 84 -5.17 2.67 -5.79
N ILE A 85 -4.66 2.44 -4.59
CA ILE A 85 -3.63 1.42 -4.31
C ILE A 85 -4.29 0.34 -3.47
N TYR A 86 -4.42 -0.85 -4.05
CA TYR A 86 -4.95 -2.03 -3.40
C TYR A 86 -3.94 -2.63 -2.41
N GLY A 87 -4.43 -2.96 -1.23
CA GLY A 87 -3.70 -3.68 -0.20
C GLY A 87 -4.57 -4.80 0.34
N SER A 88 -4.36 -5.23 1.56
CA SER A 88 -5.28 -6.18 2.19
C SER A 88 -5.32 -6.01 3.71
N ASN A 89 -5.88 -7.00 4.40
CA ASN A 89 -5.74 -7.17 5.84
C ASN A 89 -4.48 -7.99 6.22
N GLY A 90 -3.60 -8.32 5.26
CA GLY A 90 -2.32 -9.02 5.47
C GLY A 90 -2.30 -10.51 5.08
N VAL A 91 -3.35 -11.03 4.45
CA VAL A 91 -3.51 -12.46 4.12
C VAL A 91 -2.87 -12.83 2.77
N ASP A 92 -2.93 -11.95 1.78
CA ASP A 92 -2.54 -12.20 0.37
C ASP A 92 -1.16 -11.63 -0.03
N CYS A 93 -0.23 -11.51 0.93
CA CYS A 93 1.08 -10.87 0.74
C CYS A 93 1.03 -9.38 0.39
N ARG A 94 -0.15 -8.75 0.34
CA ARG A 94 -0.28 -7.29 0.20
C ARG A 94 -0.13 -6.60 1.55
N GLU A 95 0.21 -5.33 1.50
CA GLU A 95 0.41 -4.53 2.70
C GLU A 95 -0.94 -4.19 3.36
N SER A 96 -0.93 -4.11 4.69
CA SER A 96 -2.13 -3.78 5.43
C SER A 96 -2.54 -2.32 5.24
N ILE A 97 -3.74 -2.08 4.70
CA ILE A 97 -4.27 -0.73 4.49
C ILE A 97 -4.47 0.04 5.81
N HIS A 98 -4.62 -0.67 6.93
CA HIS A 98 -4.73 -0.08 8.26
C HIS A 98 -3.49 0.72 8.69
N LEU A 99 -2.31 0.45 8.10
CA LEU A 99 -1.06 1.15 8.42
C LEU A 99 -1.02 2.59 7.91
N PHE A 100 -1.83 2.92 6.90
CA PHE A 100 -1.88 4.23 6.29
C PHE A 100 -2.93 5.12 6.94
N LYS A 101 -2.60 6.39 7.19
CA LYS A 101 -3.51 7.37 7.79
C LYS A 101 -3.94 8.38 6.73
N ILE A 102 -5.23 8.69 6.71
CA ILE A 102 -5.77 9.78 5.89
C ILE A 102 -5.06 11.09 6.27
N ASN A 103 -4.81 11.93 5.28
CA ASN A 103 -4.07 13.19 5.36
C ASN A 103 -2.57 13.08 5.67
N LYS A 104 -1.99 11.87 5.70
CA LYS A 104 -0.54 11.68 5.75
C LYS A 104 0.03 11.45 4.36
N VAL A 105 1.30 11.85 4.21
CA VAL A 105 2.08 11.71 2.98
C VAL A 105 3.06 10.56 3.14
N TYR A 106 3.18 9.76 2.09
CA TYR A 106 4.06 8.60 2.05
C TYR A 106 4.84 8.57 0.74
N ILE A 107 5.98 7.90 0.77
CA ILE A 107 6.65 7.41 -0.43
C ILE A 107 6.19 5.97 -0.62
N PHE A 108 5.52 5.67 -1.74
CA PHE A 108 5.06 4.33 -2.08
C PHE A 108 5.89 3.76 -3.23
N GLY A 109 6.31 2.51 -3.11
CA GLY A 109 6.82 1.70 -4.21
C GLY A 109 5.78 0.65 -4.58
N ILE A 110 5.08 0.86 -5.69
CA ILE A 110 3.90 0.09 -6.11
C ILE A 110 4.17 -0.73 -7.36
N TYR A 111 3.30 -1.71 -7.62
CA TYR A 111 3.31 -2.54 -8.82
C TYR A 111 1.90 -2.60 -9.41
N LYS A 112 1.80 -2.69 -10.73
CA LYS A 112 0.59 -2.87 -11.50
C LYS A 112 -0.03 -4.20 -11.12
N THR A 113 -1.32 -4.13 -10.88
CA THR A 113 -2.18 -5.27 -10.63
C THR A 113 -2.28 -6.11 -11.90
N GLN A 114 -2.53 -7.41 -11.73
CA GLN A 114 -2.80 -8.33 -12.82
C GLN A 114 -4.15 -8.96 -12.56
N LYS A 115 -5.00 -9.05 -13.60
CA LYS A 115 -6.29 -9.70 -13.46
C LYS A 115 -6.06 -11.22 -13.34
N THR A 116 -6.42 -11.77 -12.19
CA THR A 116 -6.33 -13.21 -11.88
C THR A 116 -7.61 -13.64 -11.16
N GLU A 117 -7.78 -14.94 -10.92
CA GLU A 117 -8.86 -15.46 -10.08
C GLU A 117 -8.81 -14.96 -8.62
N TYR A 118 -7.68 -14.40 -8.20
CA TYR A 118 -7.45 -13.85 -6.86
C TYR A 118 -7.48 -12.31 -6.83
N SER A 119 -7.87 -11.66 -7.93
CA SER A 119 -8.03 -10.20 -7.95
C SER A 119 -9.14 -9.77 -7.00
N GLN A 120 -8.92 -8.67 -6.29
CA GLN A 120 -9.93 -8.13 -5.40
C GLN A 120 -11.11 -7.56 -6.21
N PRO A 121 -12.32 -7.49 -5.62
CA PRO A 121 -13.44 -6.81 -6.25
C PRO A 121 -13.04 -5.39 -6.64
N ASN A 122 -13.46 -4.99 -7.85
CA ASN A 122 -13.18 -3.68 -8.46
C ASN A 122 -11.71 -3.41 -8.84
N GLU A 123 -10.80 -4.34 -8.58
CA GLU A 123 -9.40 -4.26 -9.05
C GLU A 123 -9.29 -4.67 -10.53
N ASP A 124 -8.67 -3.83 -11.34
CA ASP A 124 -8.31 -4.12 -12.73
C ASP A 124 -6.83 -3.85 -13.04
N GLU A 125 -6.36 -4.18 -14.23
CA GLU A 125 -4.96 -4.08 -14.67
C GLU A 125 -4.38 -2.65 -14.77
N ASN A 126 -5.24 -1.63 -14.70
CA ASN A 126 -4.83 -0.23 -14.65
C ASN A 126 -4.52 0.24 -13.22
N ASP A 127 -4.91 -0.54 -12.22
CA ASP A 127 -4.67 -0.22 -10.81
C ASP A 127 -3.25 -0.54 -10.35
N TYR A 128 -2.99 -0.22 -9.09
CA TYR A 128 -1.76 -0.60 -8.41
C TYR A 128 -2.07 -1.34 -7.13
N ALA A 129 -1.15 -2.20 -6.74
CA ALA A 129 -1.11 -2.80 -5.43
C ALA A 129 0.21 -2.52 -4.71
N ILE A 130 0.20 -2.75 -3.40
CA ILE A 130 1.37 -2.64 -2.54
C ILE A 130 1.65 -3.95 -1.81
N GLY A 131 2.89 -4.43 -1.91
CA GLY A 131 3.30 -5.71 -1.34
C GLY A 131 3.77 -5.57 0.11
N GLY A 132 3.39 -6.50 0.97
CA GLY A 132 3.77 -6.57 2.39
C GLY A 132 5.07 -7.34 2.68
N CYS A 133 5.63 -8.03 1.69
CA CYS A 133 6.81 -8.89 1.88
C CYS A 133 8.15 -8.14 1.98
N SER A 134 8.16 -6.84 1.74
CA SER A 134 9.34 -5.97 1.86
C SER A 134 8.90 -4.58 2.28
N GLU A 135 9.82 -3.70 2.67
CA GLU A 135 9.44 -2.31 2.93
C GLU A 135 9.08 -1.63 1.60
N LYS A 136 7.79 -1.49 1.29
CA LYS A 136 7.30 -0.86 0.05
C LYS A 136 6.77 0.55 0.26
N TRP A 137 6.87 1.08 1.47
CA TRP A 137 6.46 2.45 1.77
C TRP A 137 7.29 3.08 2.87
N LEU A 138 7.31 4.41 2.91
CA LEU A 138 7.93 5.22 3.96
C LEU A 138 7.00 6.38 4.33
N GLU A 139 6.88 6.70 5.61
CA GLU A 139 6.17 7.92 6.04
C GLU A 139 7.03 9.14 5.70
N TYR A 140 6.45 10.14 5.02
CA TYR A 140 7.11 11.42 4.75
C TYR A 140 6.80 12.42 5.87
N LEU A 141 7.85 13.06 6.39
CA LEU A 141 7.80 14.04 7.46
C LEU A 141 8.06 15.43 6.85
N PRO A 142 7.01 16.24 6.57
CA PRO A 142 7.17 17.51 5.87
C PRO A 142 8.02 18.51 6.65
N GLU A 143 7.86 18.58 7.97
CA GLU A 143 8.55 19.54 8.83
C GLU A 143 10.07 19.46 8.77
N THR A 144 10.62 18.27 8.52
CA THR A 144 12.07 18.03 8.48
C THR A 144 12.57 17.63 7.09
N ASN A 145 11.69 17.52 6.09
CA ASN A 145 11.99 16.96 4.78
C ASN A 145 12.68 15.58 4.87
N GLU A 146 12.17 14.72 5.75
CA GLU A 146 12.69 13.38 6.00
C GLU A 146 11.65 12.30 5.69
N VAL A 147 12.13 11.07 5.56
CA VAL A 147 11.30 9.86 5.48
C VAL A 147 11.59 8.94 6.66
N LYS A 148 10.60 8.18 7.10
CA LYS A 148 10.71 7.24 8.21
C LYS A 148 10.25 5.83 7.81
N GLY A 149 11.11 4.83 8.06
CA GLY A 149 10.81 3.42 7.82
C GLY A 149 12.06 2.54 7.83
N TYR A 150 11.94 1.32 7.31
CA TYR A 150 13.08 0.42 7.10
C TYR A 150 13.78 0.76 5.78
N ILE A 151 14.70 1.74 5.82
CA ILE A 151 15.22 2.39 4.61
C ILE A 151 16.47 1.70 4.06
N LYS A 152 17.42 1.32 4.93
CA LYS A 152 18.71 0.72 4.56
C LYS A 152 19.21 -0.26 5.64
N GLY A 153 20.21 -1.08 5.28
CA GLY A 153 20.83 -2.06 6.18
C GLY A 153 20.39 -3.51 5.91
N LYS A 154 21.12 -4.48 6.47
CA LYS A 154 20.95 -5.92 6.18
C LYS A 154 19.81 -6.58 6.97
N ASN A 155 19.46 -6.07 8.16
CA ASN A 155 18.49 -6.69 9.06
C ASN A 155 17.35 -5.71 9.42
N ARG A 156 16.16 -6.26 9.70
CA ARG A 156 14.90 -5.58 10.07
C ARG A 156 14.94 -4.89 11.45
N ARG A 157 16.09 -4.35 11.87
CA ARG A 157 16.38 -4.05 13.29
C ARG A 157 15.85 -2.71 13.78
N LYS A 158 15.63 -1.71 12.91
CA LYS A 158 15.09 -0.41 13.36
C LYS A 158 14.55 0.44 12.20
N LYS A 159 13.38 1.07 12.41
CA LYS A 159 12.93 2.18 11.57
C LYS A 159 13.81 3.41 11.84
N ILE A 160 14.32 4.04 10.80
CA ILE A 160 15.16 5.23 10.91
C ILE A 160 14.49 6.42 10.24
N LYS A 161 14.90 7.63 10.62
CA LYS A 161 14.69 8.83 9.80
C LYS A 161 15.83 8.95 8.79
N TYR A 162 15.53 9.47 7.61
CA TYR A 162 16.50 9.65 6.53
C TYR A 162 16.11 10.86 5.69
N SER A 163 17.09 11.65 5.24
CA SER A 163 16.84 12.79 4.35
C SER A 163 16.15 12.33 3.07
N TYR A 164 15.08 13.02 2.69
CA TYR A 164 14.34 12.72 1.46
C TYR A 164 15.22 12.90 0.22
N GLU A 165 16.02 13.96 0.16
CA GLU A 165 16.96 14.20 -0.95
C GLU A 165 18.01 13.09 -1.09
N LYS A 166 18.54 12.60 0.04
CA LYS A 166 19.47 11.46 0.04
C LYS A 166 18.78 10.17 -0.39
N LEU A 167 17.49 9.99 -0.07
CA LEU A 167 16.69 8.87 -0.55
C LEU A 167 16.58 8.90 -2.08
N LEU A 168 16.17 10.05 -2.65
CA LEU A 168 15.98 10.20 -4.08
C LEU A 168 17.22 9.74 -4.86
N LYS A 169 18.40 10.24 -4.50
CA LYS A 169 19.71 9.84 -5.08
C LYS A 169 20.05 8.34 -5.01
N LYS A 170 19.30 7.54 -4.23
CA LYS A 170 19.51 6.09 -4.08
C LYS A 170 18.50 5.25 -4.83
N ILE A 171 17.37 5.83 -5.25
CA ILE A 171 16.24 5.10 -5.85
C ILE A 171 15.90 5.59 -7.26
N THR A 172 16.46 6.73 -7.67
CA THR A 172 16.54 7.22 -9.05
C THR A 172 17.94 6.94 -9.59
#